data_AF-A0A9D5REP1-F1
#
_entry.id   AF-A0A9D5REP1-F1
#
_cell.length_a   1.000
_cell.length_b   1.000
_cell.length_c   1.000
_cell.angle_alpha   90.00
_cell.angle_beta   90.00
_cell.angle_gamma   90.00
#
_symmetry.space_group_name_H-M   'P 1'
#
loop_
_entity.id
_entity.type
_entity.pdbx_description
1 polymer ?
#
loop_
_entity_poly.entity_id
_entity_poly.type
_entity_poly.pdbx_seq_one_letter_code
_entity_poly.pdbx_strand_id
1 'polypeptide(L)'
;MNKKIYFAGSIRGGRDDAALYREIIAYIQNTDIVLTEHIGSVKLEDLPLERAGDRAIYAQDTAWLRESDMVIAECSTASLGVGYELGFAEAHGIPCHVFWRTEQHLSAMIAGDDYFHLHPYDSKEHLFEELEKTLGEE
;
A
#
# COMPACT_ATOMS: atom_id res chain seq x y z
N MET A 1 18.16 -5.60 -9.63
CA MET A 1 17.12 -4.97 -10.48
C MET A 1 16.19 -4.23 -9.53
N ASN A 2 15.60 -3.10 -9.94
CA ASN A 2 14.64 -2.37 -9.12
C ASN A 2 13.41 -3.26 -8.86
N LYS A 3 12.94 -3.34 -7.61
CA LYS A 3 11.75 -4.12 -7.24
C LYS A 3 10.50 -3.41 -7.76
N LYS A 4 9.46 -4.17 -8.09
CA LYS A 4 8.11 -3.68 -8.36
C LYS A 4 7.31 -3.70 -7.07
N ILE A 5 6.94 -2.53 -6.58
CA ILE A 5 6.18 -2.34 -5.34
C ILE A 5 4.74 -2.02 -5.68
N TYR A 6 3.80 -2.79 -5.12
CA TYR A 6 2.40 -2.39 -5.09
C TYR A 6 2.14 -1.60 -3.80
N PHE A 7 1.88 -0.30 -3.94
CA PHE A 7 1.52 0.53 -2.79
C PHE A 7 0.00 0.55 -2.60
N ALA A 8 -0.46 0.17 -1.42
CA ALA A 8 -1.87 0.16 -1.05
C ALA A 8 -2.17 1.23 0.01
N GLY A 9 -3.26 1.97 -0.18
CA GLY A 9 -3.71 3.02 0.73
C GLY A 9 -5.19 3.29 0.55
N SER A 10 -5.85 3.82 1.58
CA SER A 10 -7.28 4.09 1.50
C SER A 10 -7.60 5.19 0.47
N ILE A 11 -8.55 4.93 -0.43
CA ILE A 11 -9.11 5.96 -1.34
C ILE A 11 -10.57 6.24 -0.98
N ARG A 12 -11.45 5.25 -1.18
CA ARG A 12 -12.90 5.39 -0.93
C ARG A 12 -13.27 5.29 0.56
N GLY A 13 -12.42 4.68 1.38
CA GLY A 13 -12.61 4.56 2.85
C GLY A 13 -12.28 5.85 3.62
N GLY A 14 -11.63 6.80 2.96
CA GLY A 14 -11.10 8.03 3.54
C GLY A 14 -9.82 8.41 2.81
N ARG A 15 -9.58 9.70 2.62
CA ARG A 15 -8.47 10.21 1.78
C ARG A 15 -7.63 11.28 2.49
N ASP A 16 -7.77 11.38 3.80
CA ASP A 16 -7.06 12.35 4.63
C ASP A 16 -5.53 12.14 4.57
N ASP A 17 -5.11 10.90 4.28
CA ASP A 17 -3.72 10.47 4.19
C ASP A 17 -3.10 10.59 2.78
N ALA A 18 -3.80 11.11 1.77
CA ALA A 18 -3.26 11.18 0.40
C ALA A 18 -1.94 11.95 0.29
N ALA A 19 -1.75 13.00 1.11
CA ALA A 19 -0.49 13.72 1.15
C ALA A 19 0.65 12.83 1.66
N LEU A 20 0.41 12.06 2.72
CA LEU A 20 1.38 11.10 3.25
C LEU A 20 1.69 10.00 2.22
N TYR A 21 0.67 9.46 1.56
CA TYR A 21 0.83 8.44 0.52
C TYR A 21 1.72 8.93 -0.62
N ARG A 22 1.56 10.19 -1.03
CA ARG A 22 2.41 10.81 -2.05
C ARG A 22 3.88 10.83 -1.64
N GLU A 23 4.15 11.14 -0.37
CA GLU A 23 5.51 11.20 0.16
C GLU A 23 6.14 9.81 0.28
N ILE A 24 5.37 8.81 0.73
CA ILE A 24 5.81 7.40 0.76
C ILE A 24 6.15 6.92 -0.65
N ILE A 25 5.24 7.12 -1.61
CA ILE A 25 5.43 6.72 -3.01
C ILE A 25 6.68 7.38 -3.59
N ALA A 26 6.83 8.70 -3.41
CA ALA A 26 8.00 9.43 -3.91
C ALA A 26 9.31 8.92 -3.27
N TYR A 27 9.27 8.52 -1.99
CA TYR A 27 10.42 7.93 -1.31
C TYR A 27 10.80 6.57 -1.92
N ILE A 28 9.82 5.67 -2.09
CA ILE A 28 10.04 4.34 -2.71
C ILE A 28 10.59 4.48 -4.13
N GLN A 29 10.09 5.46 -4.90
CA GLN A 29 10.51 5.71 -6.28
C GLN A 29 11.99 6.14 -6.43
N ASN A 30 12.68 6.46 -5.34
CA ASN A 30 14.12 6.71 -5.39
C ASN A 30 14.94 5.45 -5.68
N THR A 31 14.43 4.27 -5.29
CA THR A 31 15.15 2.99 -5.41
C THR A 31 14.37 1.95 -6.19
N ASP A 32 13.05 2.03 -6.26
CA ASP A 32 12.17 0.97 -6.78
C ASP A 32 11.05 1.51 -7.66
N ILE A 33 10.29 0.61 -8.29
CA ILE A 33 9.20 0.96 -9.20
C ILE A 33 7.88 0.83 -8.45
N VAL A 34 7.08 1.90 -8.36
CA VAL A 34 5.73 1.84 -7.75
C VAL A 34 4.66 1.67 -8.82
N LEU A 35 3.92 0.57 -8.79
CA LEU A 35 2.88 0.24 -9.77
C LEU A 35 1.62 1.11 -9.63
N THR A 36 1.35 1.57 -8.42
CA THR A 36 0.14 2.31 -8.03
C THR A 36 0.43 3.77 -7.67
N GLU A 37 1.32 4.42 -8.41
CA GLU A 37 1.76 5.81 -8.15
C GLU A 37 0.60 6.82 -8.03
N HIS A 38 -0.53 6.53 -8.69
CA HIS A 38 -1.72 7.35 -8.72
C HIS A 38 -2.45 7.44 -7.36
N ILE A 39 -2.20 6.50 -6.44
CA ILE A 39 -2.80 6.51 -5.08
C ILE A 39 -2.40 7.77 -4.30
N GLY A 40 -1.18 8.27 -4.51
CA GLY A 40 -0.69 9.52 -3.93
C GLY A 40 -1.16 10.79 -4.64
N SER A 41 -1.98 10.68 -5.69
CA SER A 41 -2.57 11.86 -6.32
C SER A 41 -3.57 12.52 -5.36
N VAL A 42 -3.63 13.86 -5.39
CA VAL A 42 -4.59 14.65 -4.59
C VAL A 42 -5.90 14.88 -5.34
N LYS A 43 -5.96 14.64 -6.65
CA LYS A 43 -7.18 14.81 -7.46
C LYS A 43 -7.67 13.46 -7.97
N LEU A 44 -8.93 13.12 -7.67
CA LEU A 44 -9.56 11.90 -8.19
C LEU A 44 -9.67 11.94 -9.72
N GLU A 45 -9.81 13.14 -10.28
CA GLU A 45 -9.86 13.42 -11.72
C GLU A 45 -8.60 12.98 -12.48
N ASP A 46 -7.46 12.86 -11.79
CA ASP A 46 -6.17 12.44 -12.33
C ASP A 46 -5.98 10.91 -12.24
N LEU A 47 -6.94 10.17 -11.66
CA LEU A 47 -6.94 8.70 -11.65
C LEU A 47 -7.41 8.20 -13.02
N PRO A 48 -6.51 7.64 -13.86
CA PRO A 48 -6.85 7.29 -15.24
C PRO A 48 -7.98 6.25 -15.34
N LEU A 49 -8.18 5.46 -14.28
CA LEU A 49 -9.04 4.28 -14.27
C LEU A 49 -10.47 4.50 -13.75
N GLU A 50 -10.81 5.62 -13.11
CA GLU A 50 -12.22 5.83 -12.70
C GLU A 50 -13.16 5.91 -13.92
N ARG A 51 -12.62 6.25 -15.09
CA ARG A 51 -13.37 6.23 -16.37
C ARG A 51 -13.48 4.85 -17.02
N ALA A 52 -12.68 3.87 -16.58
CA ALA A 52 -12.62 2.52 -17.16
C ALA A 52 -13.64 1.55 -16.53
N GLY A 53 -14.24 1.93 -15.39
CA GLY A 53 -15.25 1.15 -14.67
C GLY A 53 -14.67 0.10 -13.72
N ASP A 54 -15.46 -0.32 -12.73
CA ASP A 54 -14.99 -1.16 -11.61
C ASP A 54 -14.32 -2.48 -12.05
N ARG A 55 -14.80 -3.10 -13.13
CA ARG A 55 -14.21 -4.34 -13.67
C ARG A 55 -12.79 -4.13 -14.21
N ALA A 56 -12.53 -2.97 -14.82
CA ALA A 56 -11.21 -2.66 -15.33
C ALA A 56 -10.22 -2.38 -14.20
N ILE A 57 -10.66 -1.67 -13.15
CA ILE A 57 -9.89 -1.45 -11.91
C ILE A 57 -9.50 -2.79 -11.30
N TYR A 58 -10.49 -3.65 -11.06
CA TYR A 58 -10.24 -4.99 -10.52
C TYR A 58 -9.21 -5.80 -11.35
N ALA A 59 -9.37 -5.83 -12.67
CA ALA A 59 -8.50 -6.60 -13.54
C ALA A 59 -7.06 -6.04 -13.55
N GLN A 60 -6.92 -4.71 -13.54
CA GLN A 60 -5.63 -4.04 -13.54
C GLN A 60 -4.90 -4.21 -12.21
N ASP A 61 -5.57 -3.95 -11.08
CA ASP A 61 -4.98 -4.01 -9.75
C ASP A 61 -4.56 -5.44 -9.40
N THR A 62 -5.39 -6.44 -9.72
CA THR A 62 -5.01 -7.85 -9.51
C THR A 62 -3.92 -8.33 -10.48
N ALA A 63 -3.73 -7.69 -11.64
CA ALA A 63 -2.58 -7.96 -12.50
C ALA A 63 -1.31 -7.36 -11.90
N TRP A 64 -1.36 -6.11 -11.43
CA TRP A 64 -0.24 -5.46 -10.76
C TRP A 64 0.18 -6.14 -9.46
N LEU A 65 -0.77 -6.60 -8.64
CA LEU A 65 -0.46 -7.40 -7.46
C LEU A 65 0.38 -8.63 -7.84
N ARG A 66 -0.07 -9.41 -8.84
CA ARG A 66 0.67 -10.59 -9.32
C ARG A 66 2.05 -10.29 -9.90
N GLU A 67 2.26 -9.09 -10.42
CA GLU A 67 3.54 -8.64 -10.96
C GLU A 67 4.47 -8.01 -9.92
N SER A 68 3.95 -7.68 -8.73
CA SER A 68 4.73 -7.04 -7.68
C SER A 68 5.66 -8.02 -6.98
N ASP A 69 6.85 -7.55 -6.63
CA ASP A 69 7.79 -8.28 -5.79
C ASP A 69 7.39 -8.19 -4.31
N MET A 70 6.67 -7.12 -3.92
CA MET A 70 6.08 -6.97 -2.59
C MET A 70 4.93 -5.93 -2.58
N VAL A 71 4.11 -6.01 -1.54
CA VAL A 71 3.08 -5.03 -1.20
C VAL A 71 3.52 -4.20 0.00
N ILE A 72 3.39 -2.88 -0.10
CA ILE A 72 3.52 -1.95 1.02
C ILE A 72 2.16 -1.29 1.22
N ALA A 73 1.53 -1.51 2.37
CA ALA A 73 0.21 -0.99 2.67
C ALA A 73 0.25 -0.01 3.85
N GLU A 74 -0.33 1.17 3.69
CA GLU A 74 -0.60 2.09 4.80
C GLU A 74 -2.06 1.88 5.25
N CYS A 75 -2.23 1.43 6.48
CA CYS A 75 -3.49 0.91 7.02
C CYS A 75 -4.01 1.69 8.23
N SER A 76 -3.57 2.93 8.44
CA SER A 76 -4.16 3.79 9.49
C SER A 76 -5.63 4.09 9.25
N THR A 77 -6.02 4.22 7.97
CA THR A 77 -7.41 4.40 7.56
C THR A 77 -7.98 3.07 7.06
N ALA A 78 -9.03 2.56 7.73
CA ALA A 78 -9.66 1.30 7.37
C ALA A 78 -10.25 1.35 5.94
N SER A 79 -9.91 0.36 5.12
CA SER A 79 -10.32 0.29 3.71
C SER A 79 -10.64 -1.14 3.29
N LEU A 80 -11.85 -1.35 2.76
CA LEU A 80 -12.26 -2.65 2.20
C LEU A 80 -11.38 -3.03 1.00
N GLY A 81 -10.97 -2.05 0.18
CA GLY A 81 -10.10 -2.28 -0.97
C GLY A 81 -8.73 -2.77 -0.52
N VAL A 82 -8.09 -2.07 0.42
CA VAL A 82 -6.77 -2.46 0.96
C VAL A 82 -6.84 -3.81 1.65
N GLY A 83 -7.89 -4.10 2.41
CA GLY A 83 -8.08 -5.43 2.99
C GLY A 83 -8.24 -6.54 1.93
N TYR A 84 -8.93 -6.26 0.82
CA TYR A 84 -9.04 -7.19 -0.30
C TYR A 84 -7.69 -7.42 -0.99
N GLU A 85 -6.93 -6.35 -1.22
CA GLU A 85 -5.59 -6.41 -1.82
C GLU A 85 -4.62 -7.22 -0.96
N LEU A 86 -4.60 -7.01 0.36
CA LEU A 86 -3.76 -7.75 1.31
C LEU A 86 -4.11 -9.25 1.32
N GLY A 87 -5.39 -9.61 1.44
CA GLY A 87 -5.80 -11.02 1.39
C GLY A 87 -5.53 -11.67 0.02
N PHE A 88 -5.63 -10.91 -1.07
CA PHE A 88 -5.24 -11.40 -2.39
C PHE A 88 -3.73 -11.66 -2.46
N ALA A 89 -2.91 -10.73 -1.95
CA ALA A 89 -1.46 -10.84 -1.97
C ALA A 89 -0.96 -12.03 -1.14
N GLU A 90 -1.52 -12.20 0.06
CA GLU A 90 -1.32 -13.38 0.92
C GLU A 90 -1.61 -14.68 0.17
N ALA A 91 -2.79 -14.78 -0.45
CA ALA A 91 -3.19 -15.97 -1.19
C ALA A 91 -2.28 -16.31 -2.40
N HIS A 92 -1.47 -15.35 -2.86
CA HIS A 92 -0.50 -15.54 -3.95
C HIS A 92 0.95 -15.59 -3.46
N GLY A 93 1.21 -15.57 -2.15
CA GLY A 93 2.55 -15.65 -1.59
C GLY A 93 3.41 -14.40 -1.85
N ILE A 94 2.78 -13.25 -2.07
CA ILE A 94 3.47 -11.96 -2.25
C ILE A 94 3.78 -11.37 -0.86
N PRO A 95 5.03 -11.03 -0.53
CA PRO A 95 5.38 -10.41 0.76
C PRO A 95 4.58 -9.13 1.00
N CYS A 96 4.07 -8.96 2.22
CA CYS A 96 3.22 -7.81 2.59
C CYS A 96 3.76 -7.10 3.83
N HIS A 97 4.08 -5.82 3.68
CA HIS A 97 4.50 -4.94 4.77
C HIS A 97 3.37 -3.95 5.07
N VAL A 98 2.85 -4.00 6.30
CA VAL A 98 1.70 -3.23 6.75
C VAL A 98 2.14 -2.18 7.75
N PHE A 99 2.03 -0.93 7.36
CA PHE A 99 2.33 0.23 8.18
C PHE A 99 1.02 0.80 8.77
N TRP A 100 1.03 1.20 10.03
CA TRP A 100 -0.09 1.95 10.61
C TRP A 100 0.34 2.81 11.79
N ARG A 101 -0.38 3.90 12.00
CA ARG A 101 -0.21 4.78 13.15
C ARG A 101 -0.75 4.12 14.42
N THR A 102 0.04 4.11 15.49
CA THR A 102 -0.28 3.40 16.74
C THR A 102 -1.50 3.97 17.49
N GLU A 103 -1.92 5.21 17.22
CA GLU A 103 -3.17 5.75 17.75
C GLU A 103 -4.42 5.20 17.04
N GLN A 104 -4.25 4.50 15.92
CA GLN A 104 -5.32 3.82 15.19
C GLN A 104 -5.35 2.32 15.52
N HIS A 105 -6.53 1.72 15.32
CA HIS A 105 -6.71 0.28 15.54
C HIS A 105 -6.58 -0.44 14.20
N LEU A 106 -5.50 -1.21 14.05
CA LEU A 106 -5.35 -2.14 12.94
C LEU A 106 -6.44 -3.22 13.01
N SER A 107 -6.90 -3.70 11.85
CA SER A 107 -7.84 -4.83 11.77
C SER A 107 -7.30 -6.05 12.51
N ALA A 108 -8.11 -6.66 13.38
CA ALA A 108 -7.74 -7.88 14.10
C ALA A 108 -7.41 -9.06 13.16
N MET A 109 -7.98 -9.08 11.96
CA MET A 109 -7.67 -10.09 10.93
C MET A 109 -6.26 -9.92 10.37
N ILE A 110 -5.78 -8.69 10.24
CA ILE A 110 -4.42 -8.40 9.74
C ILE A 110 -3.41 -8.52 10.88
N ALA A 111 -3.75 -7.98 12.06
CA ALA A 111 -2.87 -8.01 13.23
C ALA A 111 -2.67 -9.42 13.82
N GLY A 112 -3.63 -10.33 13.62
CA GLY A 112 -3.59 -11.70 14.12
C GLY A 112 -3.08 -12.73 13.12
N ASP A 113 -2.64 -12.30 11.95
CA ASP A 113 -2.13 -13.18 10.89
C ASP A 113 -0.62 -13.00 10.74
N ASP A 114 0.13 -14.07 11.04
CA ASP A 114 1.60 -14.12 11.05
C ASP A 114 2.21 -13.98 9.64
N TYR A 115 1.40 -13.98 8.58
CA TYR A 115 1.87 -13.73 7.22
C TYR A 115 2.36 -12.28 7.03
N PHE A 116 1.72 -11.31 7.68
CA PHE A 116 2.02 -9.90 7.46
C PHE A 116 3.21 -9.42 8.28
N HIS A 117 4.11 -8.67 7.64
CA HIS A 117 5.15 -7.92 8.33
C HIS A 117 4.54 -6.61 8.85
N LEU A 118 4.39 -6.50 10.17
CA LEU A 118 3.68 -5.40 10.83
C LEU A 118 4.65 -4.31 11.32
N HIS A 119 4.44 -3.08 10.85
CA HIS A 119 5.26 -1.89 11.12
C HIS A 119 4.46 -0.77 11.79
N PRO A 120 4.23 -0.83 13.12
CA PRO A 120 3.58 0.26 13.85
C PRO A 120 4.50 1.49 13.91
N TYR A 121 3.93 2.68 13.70
CA TYR A 121 4.67 3.94 13.86
C TYR A 121 3.90 4.99 14.65
N ASP A 122 4.61 5.96 15.21
CA ASP A 122 4.07 7.05 16.03
C ASP A 122 4.47 8.44 15.51
N SER A 123 5.34 8.48 14.51
CA SER A 123 5.89 9.67 13.89
C SER A 123 6.23 9.40 12.43
N LYS A 124 6.31 10.47 11.64
CA LYS A 124 6.63 10.36 10.22
C LYS A 124 8.08 9.93 10.03
N GLU A 125 8.97 10.38 10.90
CA GLU A 125 10.38 9.99 10.92
C GLU A 125 10.51 8.47 11.09
N HIS A 126 9.84 7.89 12.09
CA HIS A 126 9.84 6.45 12.34
C HIS A 126 9.25 5.66 11.16
N LEU A 127 8.16 6.13 10.54
CA LEU A 127 7.62 5.53 9.31
C LEU A 127 8.68 5.38 8.21
N PHE A 128 9.43 6.45 7.94
CA PHE A 128 10.44 6.43 6.87
C PHE A 128 11.68 5.59 7.25
N GLU A 129 12.04 5.50 8.53
CA GLU A 129 13.10 4.59 8.99
C GLU A 129 12.73 3.11 8.77
N GLU A 130 11.50 2.71 9.11
CA GLU A 130 11.02 1.34 8.87
C GLU A 130 10.82 1.05 7.37
N LEU A 131 10.40 2.05 6.60
CA LEU A 131 10.30 1.95 5.15
C LEU A 131 11.68 1.73 4.51
N GLU A 132 12.71 2.46 4.94
CA GLU A 132 14.09 2.28 4.45
C GLU A 132 14.60 0.86 4.71
N LYS A 133 14.37 0.33 5.92
CA LYS A 133 14.72 -1.06 6.26
C LYS A 133 14.00 -2.06 5.36
N THR A 134 12.68 -1.90 5.21
CA THR A 134 11.84 -2.74 4.36
C THR A 134 12.32 -2.77 2.90
N LEU A 135 12.74 -1.61 2.36
CA LEU A 135 13.26 -1.53 0.99
C LEU A 135 14.67 -2.13 0.86
N GLY A 136 15.47 -2.12 1.93
CA GLY A 136 16.83 -2.66 1.96
C GLY A 136 16.96 -4.16 2.22
N GLU A 137 15.88 -4.85 2.60
CA GLU A 137 15.89 -6.31 2.77
C GLU A 137 16.03 -7.03 1.42
N GLU A 138 17.03 -7.93 1.33
CA GLU A 138 17.36 -8.82 0.19
C GLU A 138 16.71 -10.20 0.30
#